data_AF-A0A0B4CSI6-F1
#
_entry.id   AF-A0A0B4CSI6-F1
#
_cell.length_a   1.000
_cell.length_b   1.000
_cell.length_c   1.000
_cell.angle_alpha   90.00
_cell.angle_beta   90.00
_cell.angle_gamma   90.00
#
_symmetry.space_group_name_H-M   'P 1'
#
loop_
_entity.id
_entity.type
_entity.pdbx_description
1 polymer ?
#
loop_
_entity_poly.entity_id
_entity_poly.type
_entity_poly.pdbx_seq_one_letter_code
_entity_poly.pdbx_strand_id
1 'polypeptide(L)'
;MTKEAGSPPLGGRLTPTWQTRLARWGRSARAWLSAYVIALALIAFWPVPVDSGAGPLLRAVTRLFPLLTYARIEFGANILLFVPLGFLLTLILARDRWLVMPIAFLTTVTIETGQAIALAARTPSVLDIVANTAGACLGIVLAVFSEALGRARTEPPTT
;
A
#
# COMPACT_ATOMS: atom_id res chain seq x y z
N MET A 1 -3.39 57.77 -42.05
CA MET A 1 -3.25 56.31 -42.25
C MET A 1 -2.58 55.72 -41.02
N THR A 2 -3.38 55.37 -40.02
CA THR A 2 -2.97 54.79 -38.74
C THR A 2 -2.87 53.27 -38.89
N LYS A 3 -1.68 52.70 -38.69
CA LYS A 3 -1.45 51.26 -38.73
C LYS A 3 -1.63 50.71 -37.32
N GLU A 4 -2.68 49.92 -37.14
CA GLU A 4 -3.06 49.32 -35.86
C GLU A 4 -1.95 48.42 -35.33
N ALA A 5 -1.60 48.62 -34.05
CA ALA A 5 -0.77 47.72 -33.27
C ALA A 5 -1.60 46.48 -32.93
N GLY A 6 -1.25 45.33 -33.52
CA GLY A 6 -1.86 44.05 -33.20
C GLY A 6 -1.56 43.65 -31.75
N SER A 7 -2.60 43.56 -30.94
CA SER A 7 -2.54 43.02 -29.58
C SER A 7 -2.05 41.56 -29.58
N PRO A 8 -1.17 41.14 -28.66
CA PRO A 8 -0.76 39.74 -28.56
C PRO A 8 -1.94 38.86 -28.10
N PRO A 9 -2.02 37.60 -28.57
CA PRO A 9 -3.10 36.69 -28.19
C PRO A 9 -2.99 36.33 -26.69
N LEU A 10 -3.97 36.79 -25.92
CA LEU A 10 -4.24 36.33 -24.56
C LEU A 10 -4.82 34.91 -24.60
N GLY A 11 -4.21 33.98 -23.86
CA GLY A 11 -4.97 32.83 -23.36
C GLY A 11 -4.59 31.44 -23.87
N GLY A 12 -3.30 31.13 -24.00
CA GLY A 12 -2.87 29.74 -23.84
C GLY A 12 -2.99 29.35 -22.37
N ARG A 13 -4.10 28.72 -21.94
CA ARG A 13 -4.17 28.10 -20.61
C ARG A 13 -3.08 27.03 -20.56
N LEU A 14 -1.93 27.36 -19.96
CA LEU A 14 -0.91 26.40 -19.59
C LEU A 14 -1.58 25.43 -18.62
N THR A 15 -2.10 24.32 -19.12
CA THR A 15 -2.56 23.23 -18.26
C THR A 15 -1.32 22.80 -17.47
N PRO A 16 -1.33 22.94 -16.14
CA PRO A 16 -0.12 22.68 -15.39
C PRO A 16 0.26 21.22 -15.58
N THR A 17 1.43 20.97 -16.17
CA THR A 17 1.89 19.63 -16.58
C THR A 17 1.94 18.65 -15.40
N TRP A 18 2.04 19.14 -14.16
CA TRP A 18 1.94 18.35 -12.93
C TRP A 18 0.59 17.60 -12.78
N GLN A 19 -0.52 18.13 -13.32
CA GLN A 19 -1.83 17.48 -13.25
C GLN A 19 -1.86 16.15 -14.02
N THR A 20 -1.11 16.06 -15.12
CA THR A 20 -1.10 14.87 -15.99
C THR A 20 -0.25 13.72 -15.45
N ARG A 21 0.81 14.01 -14.66
CA ARG A 21 1.60 12.96 -13.98
C ARG A 21 0.85 12.35 -12.81
N LEU A 22 0.24 13.16 -11.95
CA LEU A 22 -0.53 12.69 -10.80
C LEU A 22 -1.75 11.86 -11.23
N ALA A 23 -2.45 12.26 -12.30
CA ALA A 23 -3.59 11.52 -12.83
C ALA A 23 -3.21 10.16 -13.46
N ARG A 24 -2.00 10.06 -14.03
CA ARG A 24 -1.47 8.80 -14.59
C ARG A 24 -1.06 7.85 -13.47
N TRP A 25 -0.39 8.37 -12.44
CA TRP A 25 -0.04 7.63 -11.23
C TRP A 25 -1.28 7.13 -10.48
N GLY A 26 -2.34 7.93 -10.35
CA GLY A 26 -3.58 7.51 -9.68
C GLY A 26 -4.33 6.37 -10.37
N ARG A 27 -4.36 6.35 -11.72
CA ARG A 27 -4.94 5.22 -12.48
C ARG A 27 -4.12 3.95 -12.32
N SER A 28 -2.79 4.06 -12.39
CA SER A 28 -1.90 2.92 -12.13
C SER A 28 -2.03 2.42 -10.69
N ALA A 29 -2.09 3.31 -9.69
CA ALA A 29 -2.22 2.95 -8.29
C ALA A 29 -3.53 2.19 -8.00
N ARG A 30 -4.66 2.60 -8.61
CA ARG A 30 -5.92 1.86 -8.48
C ARG A 30 -5.85 0.47 -9.09
N ALA A 31 -5.25 0.32 -10.27
CA ALA A 31 -5.06 -0.99 -10.89
C ALA A 31 -4.16 -1.89 -10.03
N TRP A 32 -3.07 -1.34 -9.50
CA TRP A 32 -2.20 -2.04 -8.54
C TRP A 32 -2.93 -2.42 -7.26
N LEU A 33 -3.78 -1.53 -6.73
CA LEU A 33 -4.58 -1.83 -5.55
C LEU A 33 -5.57 -2.97 -5.83
N SER A 34 -6.25 -2.96 -6.98
CA SER A 34 -7.15 -4.04 -7.36
C SER A 34 -6.42 -5.38 -7.50
N ALA A 35 -5.29 -5.41 -8.20
CA ALA A 35 -4.47 -6.61 -8.33
C ALA A 35 -3.97 -7.09 -6.96
N TYR A 36 -3.52 -6.17 -6.11
CA TYR A 36 -3.08 -6.45 -4.75
C TYR A 36 -4.21 -7.00 -3.88
N VAL A 37 -5.41 -6.42 -3.90
CA VAL A 37 -6.56 -6.91 -3.10
C VAL A 37 -6.96 -8.31 -3.53
N ILE A 38 -6.93 -8.61 -4.83
CA ILE A 38 -7.16 -9.97 -5.33
C ILE A 38 -6.10 -10.93 -4.79
N ALA A 39 -4.81 -10.57 -4.90
CA ALA A 39 -3.72 -11.40 -4.37
C ALA A 39 -3.83 -11.59 -2.85
N LEU A 40 -4.15 -10.53 -2.10
CA LEU A 40 -4.36 -10.56 -0.66
C LEU A 40 -5.48 -11.52 -0.29
N ALA A 41 -6.63 -11.46 -0.97
CA ALA A 41 -7.75 -12.36 -0.74
C ALA A 41 -7.37 -13.82 -1.05
N LEU A 42 -6.67 -14.06 -2.17
CA LEU A 42 -6.21 -15.42 -2.52
C LEU A 42 -5.25 -15.99 -1.48
N ILE A 43 -4.34 -15.18 -0.94
CA ILE A 43 -3.41 -15.58 0.12
C ILE A 43 -4.16 -15.81 1.44
N ALA A 44 -5.03 -14.88 1.82
CA ALA A 44 -5.76 -14.93 3.08
C ALA A 44 -6.74 -16.10 3.16
N PHE A 45 -7.39 -16.45 2.06
CA PHE A 45 -8.35 -17.56 1.98
C PHE A 45 -7.76 -18.81 1.33
N TRP A 46 -6.43 -18.93 1.27
CA TRP A 46 -5.80 -20.14 0.76
C TRP A 46 -6.20 -21.33 1.65
N PRO A 47 -6.72 -22.46 1.09
CA PRO A 47 -7.38 -23.52 1.86
C PRO A 47 -6.46 -24.27 2.83
N VAL A 48 -5.18 -24.25 2.52
CA VAL A 48 -4.11 -24.89 3.29
C VAL A 48 -3.23 -23.75 3.81
N PRO A 49 -2.64 -23.80 5.01
CA PRO A 49 -1.68 -22.77 5.41
C PRO A 49 -0.59 -22.65 4.32
N VAL A 50 -0.35 -21.44 3.78
CA VAL A 50 0.62 -21.21 2.66
C VAL A 50 2.01 -21.78 2.99
N ASP A 51 2.31 -21.84 4.28
CA ASP A 51 3.51 -22.36 4.91
C ASP A 51 3.56 -23.90 5.05
N SER A 52 2.48 -24.62 4.71
CA SER A 52 2.45 -26.10 4.77
C SER A 52 3.47 -26.73 3.81
N GLY A 53 3.70 -26.11 2.66
CA GLY A 53 4.79 -26.46 1.74
C GLY A 53 6.16 -25.90 2.16
N ALA A 54 6.18 -24.83 2.96
CA ALA A 54 7.40 -24.18 3.44
C ALA A 54 7.89 -24.69 4.80
N GLY A 55 7.14 -25.57 5.48
CA GLY A 55 7.46 -26.09 6.81
C GLY A 55 8.90 -26.63 6.95
N PRO A 56 9.44 -27.41 6.00
CA PRO A 56 10.84 -27.84 6.03
C PRO A 56 11.84 -26.67 5.98
N LEU A 57 11.58 -25.68 5.14
CA LEU A 57 12.42 -24.48 4.99
C LEU A 57 12.37 -23.61 6.25
N LEU A 58 11.18 -23.36 6.79
CA LEU A 58 10.99 -22.59 8.01
C LEU A 58 11.69 -23.25 9.21
N ARG A 59 11.62 -24.59 9.30
CA ARG A 59 12.38 -25.36 10.31
C ARG A 59 13.90 -25.23 10.10
N ALA A 60 14.38 -25.24 8.87
CA ALA A 60 15.80 -25.06 8.57
C ALA A 60 16.28 -23.63 8.93
N VAL A 61 15.51 -22.60 8.57
CA VAL A 61 15.80 -21.20 8.92
C VAL A 61 15.83 -21.02 10.44
N THR A 62 14.83 -21.56 11.15
CA THR A 62 14.76 -21.46 12.63
C THR A 62 15.95 -22.17 13.29
N ARG A 63 16.44 -23.28 12.72
CA ARG A 63 17.64 -23.96 13.23
C ARG A 63 18.92 -23.13 13.08
N LEU A 64 19.04 -22.38 11.98
CA LEU A 64 20.20 -21.51 11.73
C LEU A 64 20.10 -20.18 12.47
N PHE A 65 18.88 -19.66 12.62
CA PHE A 65 18.58 -18.41 13.29
C PHE A 65 17.47 -18.63 14.32
N PRO A 66 17.80 -19.02 15.56
CA PRO A 66 16.82 -19.35 16.61
C PRO A 66 15.87 -18.18 16.95
N LEU A 67 16.29 -16.95 16.63
CA LEU A 67 15.47 -15.75 16.79
C LEU A 67 14.34 -15.63 15.74
N LEU A 68 14.41 -16.34 14.61
CA LEU A 68 13.38 -16.36 13.57
C LEU A 68 12.44 -17.54 13.78
N THR A 69 11.72 -17.51 14.90
CA THR A 69 10.66 -18.49 15.15
C THR A 69 9.55 -18.35 14.11
N TYR A 70 8.81 -19.43 13.89
CA TYR A 70 7.65 -19.45 12.99
C TYR A 70 6.69 -18.27 13.25
N ALA A 71 6.31 -18.04 14.51
CA ALA A 71 5.43 -16.93 14.89
C ALA A 71 5.98 -15.54 14.53
N ARG A 72 7.30 -15.33 14.61
CA ARG A 72 7.93 -14.06 14.22
C ARG A 72 7.96 -13.88 12.71
N ILE A 73 8.17 -14.97 11.97
CA ILE A 73 8.13 -14.95 10.50
C ILE A 73 6.70 -14.65 10.04
N GLU A 74 5.70 -15.31 10.63
CA GLU A 74 4.28 -15.06 10.35
C GLU A 74 3.89 -13.61 10.66
N PHE A 75 4.25 -13.12 11.85
CA PHE A 75 4.01 -11.72 12.23
C PHE A 75 4.67 -10.73 11.26
N GLY A 76 5.93 -10.97 10.89
CA GLY A 76 6.64 -10.16 9.90
C GLY A 76 6.02 -10.22 8.50
N ALA A 77 5.57 -11.40 8.07
CA ALA A 77 4.89 -11.58 6.81
C ALA A 77 3.57 -10.79 6.76
N ASN A 78 2.78 -10.81 7.83
CA ASN A 78 1.54 -10.03 7.95
C ASN A 78 1.80 -8.51 7.88
N ILE A 79 2.85 -8.02 8.55
CA ILE A 79 3.31 -6.62 8.38
C ILE A 79 3.58 -6.33 6.90
N LEU A 80 4.46 -7.12 6.27
CA LEU A 80 4.88 -6.89 4.88
C LEU A 80 3.70 -6.97 3.91
N LEU A 81 2.75 -7.88 4.17
CA LEU A 81 1.57 -8.08 3.35
C LEU A 81 0.69 -6.82 3.35
N PHE A 82 0.58 -6.09 4.47
CA PHE A 82 -0.24 -4.87 4.58
C PHE A 82 0.47 -3.57 4.18
N VAL A 83 1.80 -3.58 3.99
CA VAL A 83 2.54 -2.39 3.51
C VAL A 83 1.99 -1.85 2.18
N PRO A 84 1.76 -2.66 1.13
CA PRO A 84 1.18 -2.18 -0.12
C PRO A 84 -0.21 -1.58 0.05
N LEU A 85 -1.04 -2.10 0.95
CA LEU A 85 -2.37 -1.55 1.23
C LEU A 85 -2.25 -0.11 1.74
N GLY A 86 -1.46 0.10 2.79
CA GLY A 86 -1.24 1.43 3.37
C GLY A 86 -0.62 2.41 2.36
N PHE A 87 0.36 1.93 1.59
CA PHE A 87 1.05 2.73 0.58
C PHE A 87 0.09 3.17 -0.54
N LEU A 88 -0.60 2.23 -1.18
CA LEU A 88 -1.47 2.50 -2.33
C LEU A 88 -2.70 3.32 -1.93
N LEU A 89 -3.31 3.02 -0.77
CA LEU A 89 -4.43 3.83 -0.27
C LEU A 89 -4.00 5.27 0.04
N THR A 90 -2.82 5.49 0.59
CA THR A 90 -2.31 6.85 0.83
C THR A 90 -2.14 7.65 -0.47
N LEU A 91 -1.67 7.01 -1.53
CA LEU A 91 -1.53 7.65 -2.85
C LEU A 91 -2.89 7.91 -3.52
N ILE A 92 -3.87 7.03 -3.33
CA ILE A 92 -5.20 7.16 -3.94
C ILE A 92 -6.07 8.17 -3.17
N LEU A 93 -6.08 8.10 -1.83
CA LEU A 93 -6.86 8.95 -0.93
C LEU A 93 -6.07 10.20 -0.54
N ALA A 94 -5.46 10.87 -1.52
CA ALA A 94 -4.56 11.99 -1.25
C ALA A 94 -5.19 13.11 -0.40
N ARG A 95 -6.52 13.32 -0.51
CA ARG A 95 -7.30 14.28 0.29
C ARG A 95 -7.84 13.71 1.60
N ASP A 96 -8.08 12.40 1.65
CA ASP A 96 -8.78 11.72 2.75
C ASP A 96 -7.90 10.66 3.41
N ARG A 97 -6.61 10.98 3.62
CA ARG A 97 -5.62 10.03 4.18
C ARG A 97 -6.01 9.49 5.56
N TRP A 98 -6.85 10.21 6.29
CA TRP A 98 -7.41 9.79 7.57
C TRP A 98 -8.25 8.49 7.46
N LEU A 99 -8.76 8.15 6.26
CA LEU A 99 -9.50 6.92 6.00
C LEU A 99 -8.61 5.68 5.82
N VAL A 100 -7.30 5.83 5.60
CA VAL A 100 -6.40 4.69 5.33
C VAL A 100 -6.39 3.72 6.51
N MET A 101 -6.28 4.22 7.74
CA MET A 101 -6.24 3.38 8.94
C MET A 101 -7.58 2.69 9.23
N PRO A 102 -8.75 3.38 9.20
CA PRO A 102 -10.05 2.72 9.27
C PRO A 102 -10.23 1.61 8.22
N ILE A 103 -9.83 1.85 6.97
CA ILE A 103 -9.93 0.84 5.90
C ILE A 103 -9.02 -0.35 6.19
N ALA A 104 -7.76 -0.11 6.57
CA ALA A 104 -6.83 -1.19 6.91
C ALA A 104 -7.30 -2.02 8.10
N PHE A 105 -7.83 -1.37 9.14
CA PHE A 105 -8.40 -2.04 10.30
C PHE A 105 -9.62 -2.88 9.93
N LEU A 106 -10.57 -2.32 9.17
CA LEU A 106 -11.76 -3.05 8.73
C LEU A 106 -11.41 -4.23 7.81
N THR A 107 -10.42 -4.06 6.93
CA THR A 107 -9.90 -5.13 6.07
C THR A 107 -9.34 -6.27 6.93
N THR A 108 -8.57 -5.95 7.95
CA THR A 108 -8.01 -6.92 8.88
C THR A 108 -9.11 -7.69 9.62
N VAL A 109 -10.09 -6.98 10.21
CA VAL A 109 -11.21 -7.61 10.93
C VAL A 109 -12.01 -8.51 9.99
N THR A 110 -12.19 -8.09 8.74
CA THR A 110 -12.90 -8.87 7.71
C THR A 110 -12.14 -10.15 7.34
N ILE A 111 -10.80 -10.07 7.21
CA ILE A 111 -9.96 -11.24 6.95
C ILE A 111 -10.03 -12.22 8.13
N GLU A 112 -9.80 -11.75 9.35
CA GLU A 112 -9.85 -12.58 10.57
C GLU A 112 -11.21 -13.27 10.72
N THR A 113 -12.30 -12.51 10.58
CA THR A 113 -13.67 -13.03 10.69
C THR A 113 -13.96 -14.02 9.56
N GLY A 114 -13.56 -13.70 8.33
CA GLY A 114 -13.73 -14.59 7.19
C GLY A 114 -12.96 -15.90 7.35
N GLN A 115 -11.73 -15.85 7.84
CA GLN A 115 -10.94 -17.04 8.13
C GLN A 115 -11.56 -17.86 9.26
N ALA A 116 -12.06 -17.22 10.33
CA ALA A 116 -12.73 -17.92 11.42
C ALA A 116 -13.96 -18.72 10.96
N ILE A 117 -14.72 -18.16 10.00
CA ILE A 117 -15.93 -18.78 9.45
C ILE A 117 -15.59 -19.84 8.41
N ALA A 118 -14.65 -19.54 7.49
CA ALA A 118 -14.36 -20.38 6.32
C ALA A 118 -13.33 -21.48 6.59
N LEU A 119 -12.44 -21.29 7.57
CA LEU A 119 -11.33 -22.19 7.89
C LEU A 119 -11.50 -22.61 9.35
N ALA A 120 -12.29 -23.65 9.59
CA ALA A 120 -12.65 -24.15 10.93
C ALA A 120 -11.43 -24.50 11.84
N ALA A 121 -10.23 -24.61 11.27
CA ALA A 121 -8.98 -24.86 11.99
C ALA A 121 -8.13 -23.60 12.28
N ARG A 122 -8.56 -22.39 11.87
CA ARG A 122 -7.86 -21.13 12.20
C ARG A 122 -8.49 -20.43 13.40
N THR A 123 -7.69 -20.18 14.42
CA THR A 123 -8.07 -19.33 15.56
C THR A 123 -7.76 -17.87 15.24
N PRO A 124 -8.74 -16.94 15.39
CA PRO A 124 -8.49 -15.52 15.21
C PRO A 124 -7.38 -15.01 16.12
N SER A 125 -6.53 -14.12 15.61
CA SER A 125 -5.33 -13.66 16.31
C SER A 125 -5.30 -12.14 16.43
N VAL A 126 -5.25 -11.64 17.67
CA VAL A 126 -5.03 -10.22 17.94
C VAL A 126 -3.67 -9.75 17.40
N LEU A 127 -2.68 -10.65 17.37
CA LEU A 127 -1.35 -10.32 16.85
C LEU A 127 -1.38 -10.07 15.34
N ASP A 128 -2.28 -10.71 14.60
CA ASP A 128 -2.44 -10.49 13.16
C ASP A 128 -3.07 -9.13 12.89
N ILE A 129 -4.02 -8.72 13.75
CA ILE A 129 -4.56 -7.36 13.73
C ILE A 129 -3.47 -6.31 13.96
N VAL A 130 -2.62 -6.53 14.96
CA VAL A 130 -1.50 -5.63 15.25
C VAL A 130 -0.49 -5.61 14.10
N ALA A 131 -0.12 -6.76 13.56
CA ALA A 131 0.83 -6.89 12.45
C ALA A 131 0.33 -6.15 11.19
N ASN A 132 -0.91 -6.42 10.78
CA ASN A 132 -1.52 -5.81 9.60
C ASN A 132 -1.65 -4.29 9.77
N THR A 133 -2.01 -3.83 10.97
CA THR A 133 -2.08 -2.40 11.30
C THR A 133 -0.69 -1.75 11.24
N ALA A 134 0.34 -2.40 11.77
CA ALA A 134 1.73 -1.92 11.70
C ALA A 134 2.24 -1.86 10.24
N GLY A 135 1.89 -2.85 9.43
CA GLY A 135 2.15 -2.87 7.99
C GLY A 135 1.53 -1.69 7.27
N ALA A 136 0.24 -1.42 7.53
CA ALA A 136 -0.46 -0.27 6.97
C ALA A 136 0.21 1.07 7.36
N CYS A 137 0.60 1.23 8.63
CA CYS A 137 1.36 2.39 9.10
C CYS A 137 2.68 2.57 8.34
N LEU A 138 3.45 1.49 8.17
CA LEU A 138 4.70 1.52 7.42
C LEU A 138 4.46 1.90 5.95
N GLY A 139 3.42 1.37 5.32
CA GLY A 139 2.98 1.75 3.98
C GLY A 139 2.68 3.24 3.84
N ILE A 140 1.97 3.83 4.81
CA ILE A 140 1.68 5.27 4.87
C ILE A 140 2.99 6.07 4.90
N VAL A 141 3.91 5.71 5.80
CA VAL A 141 5.21 6.39 5.93
C VAL A 141 5.99 6.35 4.62
N LEU A 142 6.06 5.19 3.97
CA LEU A 142 6.76 5.03 2.69
C LEU A 142 6.12 5.86 1.57
N ALA A 143 4.78 5.96 1.53
CA ALA A 143 4.09 6.76 0.54
C ALA A 143 4.39 8.26 0.72
N VAL A 144 4.30 8.75 1.96
CA VAL A 144 4.63 10.14 2.30
C VAL A 144 6.08 10.46 1.94
N PHE A 145 7.02 9.57 2.28
CA PHE A 145 8.43 9.75 1.95
C PHE A 145 8.68 9.79 0.44
N SER A 146 8.00 8.92 -0.32
CA SER A 146 8.10 8.87 -1.78
C SER A 146 7.59 10.15 -2.44
N GLU A 147 6.49 10.72 -1.93
CA GLU A 147 5.97 12.00 -2.39
C GLU A 147 6.90 13.16 -2.05
N ALA A 148 7.48 13.19 -0.84
CA ALA A 148 8.43 14.21 -0.42
C ALA A 148 9.69 14.21 -1.31
N LEU A 149 10.26 13.03 -1.58
CA LEU A 149 11.40 12.89 -2.48
C LEU A 149 11.06 13.29 -3.92
N GLY A 150 9.83 13.03 -4.36
CA GLY A 150 9.33 13.47 -5.67
C GLY A 150 9.27 14.99 -5.80
N ARG A 151 8.84 15.69 -4.74
CA ARG A 151 8.77 17.17 -4.70
C ARG A 151 10.14 17.83 -4.73
N ALA A 152 11.09 17.30 -3.95
CA ALA A 152 12.46 17.83 -3.88
C ALA A 152 13.20 17.78 -5.23
N ARG A 153 12.84 16.85 -6.11
CA ARG A 153 13.42 16.74 -7.46
C ARG A 153 12.84 17.72 -8.48
N THR A 154 11.73 18.38 -8.15
CA THR A 154 11.00 19.27 -9.07
C THR A 154 11.24 20.76 -8.81
N GLU A 155 11.88 21.13 -7.70
CA GLU A 155 12.26 22.52 -7.43
C GLU A 155 13.63 22.83 -8.07
N PRO A 156 13.72 23.76 -9.04
CA PRO A 156 15.01 24.20 -9.57
C PRO A 156 15.80 24.96 -8.49
N PRO A 157 17.15 24.85 -8.45
CA PRO A 157 17.96 25.57 -7.47
C PRO A 157 17.76 27.07 -7.62
N THR A 158 17.39 27.73 -6.51
CA THR A 158 17.32 29.18 -6.43
C THR A 158 18.74 29.74 -6.41
N THR A 159 19.22 30.18 -7.57
CA THR A 159 20.41 31.03 -7.73
C THR A 159 20.00 32.45 -8.02
#